data_AF-A0A3C0PLS4-F1
#
_entry.id   AF-A0A3C0PLS4-F1
#
_cell.length_a   1.000
_cell.length_b   1.000
_cell.length_c   1.000
_cell.angle_alpha   90.00
_cell.angle_beta   90.00
_cell.angle_gamma   90.00
#
_symmetry.space_group_name_H-M   'P 1'
#
loop_
_entity.id
_entity.type
_entity.pdbx_description
1 polymer ?
#
loop_
_entity_poly.entity_id
_entity_poly.type
_entity_poly.pdbx_seq_one_letter_code
_entity_poly.pdbx_strand_id
1 'polypeptide(L)'
;ERDMGLISRILQRSDSFQGRVASRQQIQLQLDFPQHQKWVELFKGWWHEGLQDWRKRSDGDCIFLCELGPPEYAMTGPDGCEMSNRWQEALQIKSWVQEIWDDLGGDT
;
A
#
# COMPACT_ATOMS: atom_id res chain seq x y z
N GLU A 1 16.61 -8.74 -7.52
CA GLU A 1 17.55 -7.61 -7.41
C GLU A 1 17.30 -6.52 -8.45
N ARG A 2 17.40 -6.80 -9.76
CA ARG A 2 17.17 -5.80 -10.83
C ARG A 2 15.82 -5.07 -10.72
N ASP A 3 14.72 -5.81 -10.59
CA ASP A 3 13.37 -5.22 -10.56
C ASP A 3 13.13 -4.38 -9.29
N MET A 4 13.67 -4.82 -8.15
CA MET A 4 13.62 -4.05 -6.90
C MET A 4 14.35 -2.71 -7.05
N GLY A 5 15.53 -2.69 -7.68
CA GLY A 5 16.25 -1.45 -7.95
C GLY A 5 15.51 -0.48 -8.89
N LEU A 6 14.64 -0.99 -9.77
CA LEU A 6 13.77 -0.14 -10.59
C LEU A 6 12.65 0.49 -9.76
N ILE A 7 12.04 -0.28 -8.84
CA ILE A 7 11.03 0.25 -7.91
C ILE A 7 11.65 1.28 -6.97
N SER A 8 12.81 1.01 -6.37
CA SER A 8 13.53 1.96 -5.52
C SER A 8 13.77 3.30 -6.22
N ARG A 9 14.13 3.25 -7.51
CA ARG A 9 14.31 4.44 -8.33
C ARG A 9 13.02 5.26 -8.51
N ILE A 10 11.87 4.60 -8.61
CA ILE A 10 10.56 5.28 -8.65
C ILE A 10 10.27 5.90 -7.30
N LEU A 11 10.40 5.14 -6.21
CA LEU A 11 10.14 5.60 -4.83
C LEU A 11 10.96 6.85 -4.46
N GLN A 12 12.22 6.91 -4.90
CA GLN A 12 13.11 8.08 -4.73
C GLN A 12 12.60 9.37 -5.38
N ARG A 13 11.59 9.28 -6.26
CA ARG A 13 10.98 10.41 -6.97
C ARG A 13 9.47 10.53 -6.71
N SER A 14 8.93 9.76 -5.77
CA SER A 14 7.49 9.72 -5.48
C SER A 14 7.14 10.62 -4.30
N ASP A 15 6.36 11.68 -4.53
CA ASP A 15 5.96 12.62 -3.47
C ASP A 15 4.61 12.34 -2.81
N SER A 16 3.91 11.29 -3.28
CA SER A 16 2.68 10.77 -2.66
C SER A 16 2.58 9.26 -2.87
N PHE A 17 1.78 8.61 -2.03
CA PHE A 17 1.65 7.16 -1.98
C PHE A 17 0.19 6.72 -1.97
N GLN A 18 -0.07 5.54 -2.54
CA GLN A 18 -1.40 4.96 -2.65
C GLN A 18 -1.48 3.68 -1.80
N GLY A 19 -2.51 3.63 -0.96
CA GLY A 19 -2.86 2.54 -0.06
C GLY A 19 -3.67 1.46 -0.72
N ARG A 20 -3.04 0.75 -1.66
CA ARG A 20 -3.65 -0.35 -2.40
C ARG A 20 -2.68 -1.52 -2.53
N VAL A 21 -3.14 -2.73 -2.24
CA VAL A 21 -2.39 -3.98 -2.49
C VAL A 21 -3.05 -4.72 -3.64
N ALA A 22 -2.30 -4.93 -4.73
CA ALA A 22 -2.82 -5.53 -5.95
C ALA A 22 -1.93 -6.65 -6.49
N SER A 23 -2.53 -7.54 -7.28
CA SER A 23 -1.81 -8.53 -8.09
C SER A 23 -1.15 -7.88 -9.32
N ARG A 24 -0.43 -8.69 -10.11
CA ARG A 24 0.20 -8.24 -11.38
C ARG A 24 -0.82 -7.79 -12.44
N GLN A 25 -2.11 -8.07 -12.24
CA GLN A 25 -3.21 -7.67 -13.12
C GLN A 25 -4.02 -6.51 -12.54
N GLN A 26 -3.50 -5.81 -11.52
CA GLN A 26 -4.13 -4.64 -10.89
C GLN A 26 -5.47 -4.93 -10.18
N ILE A 27 -5.79 -6.19 -9.90
CA ILE A 27 -6.93 -6.57 -9.06
C ILE A 27 -6.56 -6.39 -7.59
N GLN A 28 -7.43 -5.74 -6.81
CA GLN A 28 -7.30 -5.67 -5.36
C GLN A 28 -7.27 -7.08 -4.78
N LEU A 29 -6.27 -7.35 -3.96
CA LEU A 29 -6.21 -8.56 -3.16
C LEU A 29 -6.88 -8.37 -1.79
N GLN A 30 -7.59 -9.40 -1.34
CA GLN A 30 -8.07 -9.49 0.04
C GLN A 30 -6.87 -9.56 0.97
N LEU A 31 -6.79 -8.63 1.91
CA LEU A 31 -5.61 -8.42 2.73
C LEU A 31 -5.35 -9.55 3.73
N ASP A 32 -6.41 -10.17 4.26
CA ASP A 32 -6.28 -11.21 5.30
C ASP A 32 -6.12 -12.63 4.73
N PHE A 33 -6.12 -12.79 3.40
CA PHE A 33 -6.04 -14.12 2.79
C PHE A 33 -4.58 -14.63 2.84
N PRO A 34 -4.31 -15.84 3.37
CA PRO A 34 -2.94 -16.34 3.54
C PRO A 34 -2.10 -16.35 2.26
N GLN A 35 -2.71 -16.69 1.12
CA GLN A 35 -2.03 -16.73 -0.18
C GLN A 35 -1.64 -15.34 -0.72
N HIS A 36 -2.23 -14.26 -0.20
CA HIS A 36 -1.95 -12.89 -0.62
C HIS A 36 -0.88 -12.20 0.23
N GLN A 37 -0.46 -12.77 1.37
CA GLN A 37 0.48 -12.13 2.30
C GLN A 37 1.80 -11.72 1.65
N LYS A 38 2.30 -12.51 0.68
CA LYS A 38 3.52 -12.14 -0.07
C LYS A 38 3.42 -10.77 -0.78
N TRP A 39 2.21 -10.38 -1.19
CA TRP A 39 1.96 -9.08 -1.80
C TRP A 39 1.79 -8.00 -0.73
N VAL A 40 1.08 -8.31 0.37
CA VAL A 40 0.96 -7.40 1.52
C VAL A 40 2.34 -6.99 2.01
N GLU A 41 3.23 -7.95 2.26
CA GLU A 41 4.61 -7.70 2.71
C GLU A 41 5.43 -6.90 1.69
N LEU A 42 5.26 -7.19 0.39
CA LEU A 42 5.93 -6.44 -0.67
C LEU A 42 5.52 -4.96 -0.67
N PHE A 43 4.22 -4.68 -0.59
CA PHE A 43 3.70 -3.31 -0.58
C PHE A 43 4.07 -2.57 0.72
N LYS A 44 4.02 -3.23 1.88
CA LYS A 44 4.52 -2.66 3.14
C LYS A 44 5.99 -2.29 3.04
N GLY A 45 6.81 -3.13 2.42
CA GLY A 45 8.22 -2.84 2.14
C GLY A 45 8.41 -1.62 1.23
N TRP A 46 7.62 -1.50 0.17
CA TRP A 46 7.67 -0.33 -0.72
C TRP A 46 7.22 0.96 -0.04
N TRP A 47 6.18 0.92 0.78
CA TRP A 47 5.74 2.08 1.57
C TRP A 47 6.82 2.49 2.58
N HIS A 48 7.40 1.54 3.30
CA HIS A 48 8.49 1.84 4.24
C HIS A 48 9.67 2.51 3.53
N GLU A 49 10.18 1.93 2.43
CA GLU A 49 11.29 2.52 1.67
C GLU A 49 10.94 3.90 1.13
N GLY A 50 9.75 4.06 0.53
CA GLY A 50 9.30 5.32 -0.05
C GLY A 50 9.13 6.43 0.98
N LEU A 51 8.49 6.13 2.11
CA LEU A 51 8.28 7.08 3.21
C LEU A 51 9.60 7.46 3.87
N GLN A 52 10.50 6.50 4.07
CA GLN A 52 11.83 6.77 4.62
C GLN A 52 12.64 7.70 3.71
N ASP A 53 12.62 7.47 2.41
CA ASP A 53 13.30 8.34 1.45
C ASP A 53 12.64 9.72 1.38
N TRP A 54 11.31 9.78 1.43
CA TRP A 54 10.54 11.03 1.38
C TRP A 54 10.88 11.95 2.56
N ARG A 55 10.96 11.39 3.78
CA ARG A 55 11.33 12.15 4.98
C ARG A 55 12.73 12.77 4.90
N LYS A 56 13.65 12.18 4.15
CA LYS A 56 15.02 12.70 4.01
C LYS A 56 15.13 13.92 3.10
N ARG A 57 14.10 14.19 2.29
CA ARG A 57 14.17 15.13 1.17
C ARG A 57 13.06 16.19 1.17
N SER A 58 12.11 16.12 2.08
CA SER A 58 10.95 17.02 2.18
C SER A 58 10.64 17.33 3.65
N ASP A 59 10.30 18.59 3.91
CA ASP A 59 9.82 19.10 5.21
C ASP A 59 8.30 19.39 5.21
N GLY A 60 7.58 18.95 4.17
CA GLY A 60 6.14 19.21 4.00
C GLY A 60 5.23 18.15 4.64
N ASP A 61 4.00 18.03 4.12
CA ASP A 61 3.08 16.94 4.47
C ASP A 61 3.21 15.80 3.45
N CYS A 62 3.43 14.56 3.93
CA CYS A 62 3.44 13.38 3.07
C CYS A 62 2.01 12.91 2.80
N ILE A 63 1.60 12.85 1.54
CA ILE A 63 0.25 12.43 1.18
C ILE A 63 0.19 10.92 0.97
N PHE A 64 -0.64 10.25 1.76
CA PHE A 64 -1.01 8.85 1.59
C PHE A 64 -2.52 8.71 1.42
N LEU A 65 -2.95 8.14 0.29
CA LEU A 65 -4.37 7.96 -0.03
C LEU A 65 -4.74 6.49 -0.11
N CYS A 66 -5.67 6.02 0.73
CA CYS A 66 -6.28 4.71 0.55
C CYS A 66 -7.36 4.78 -0.54
N GLU A 67 -6.97 4.62 -1.81
CA GLU A 67 -7.91 4.50 -2.92
C GLU A 67 -8.18 3.02 -3.25
N LEU A 68 -9.40 2.58 -2.96
CA LEU A 68 -9.89 1.26 -3.33
C LEU A 68 -10.87 1.44 -4.49
N GLY A 69 -10.54 0.85 -5.64
CA GLY A 69 -11.36 0.95 -6.85
C GLY A 69 -12.74 0.27 -6.70
N PRO A 70 -13.67 0.56 -7.62
CA PRO A 70 -15.02 -0.02 -7.60
C PRO A 70 -15.00 -1.57 -7.76
N PRO A 71 -16.14 -2.26 -7.59
CA PRO A 71 -16.21 -3.73 -7.57
C PRO A 71 -15.56 -4.43 -8.77
N GLU A 72 -15.47 -3.79 -9.94
CA GLU A 72 -14.80 -4.33 -11.13
C GLU A 72 -13.28 -4.52 -10.94
N TYR A 73 -12.69 -3.88 -9.94
CA TYR A 73 -11.29 -4.04 -9.54
C TYR A 73 -11.14 -4.90 -8.27
N ALA A 74 -12.21 -5.55 -7.83
CA ALA A 74 -12.25 -6.45 -6.67
C ALA A 74 -12.22 -7.92 -7.09
N MET A 75 -11.94 -8.83 -6.16
CA MET A 75 -12.43 -10.20 -6.32
C MET A 75 -13.83 -10.31 -5.72
N THR A 76 -14.73 -10.86 -6.51
CA THR A 76 -16.11 -11.11 -6.12
C THR A 76 -16.39 -12.60 -6.01
N GLY A 77 -17.29 -12.97 -5.11
CA GLY A 77 -17.84 -14.32 -5.01
C GLY A 77 -18.75 -14.66 -6.19
N PRO A 78 -19.26 -15.91 -6.24
CA PRO A 78 -20.20 -16.34 -7.28
C PRO A 78 -21.55 -15.60 -7.23
N ASP A 79 -21.85 -14.92 -6.12
CA ASP A 79 -23.01 -14.04 -5.94
C ASP A 79 -22.79 -12.61 -6.47
N GLY A 80 -21.59 -12.30 -6.96
CA GLY A 80 -21.22 -10.97 -7.43
C GLY A 80 -20.87 -9.99 -6.30
N CYS A 81 -20.87 -10.43 -5.04
CA CYS A 81 -20.48 -9.60 -3.90
C CYS A 81 -18.96 -9.60 -3.72
N GLU A 82 -18.39 -8.49 -3.28
CA GLU A 82 -16.97 -8.43 -2.92
C GLU A 82 -16.65 -9.39 -1.78
N MET A 83 -15.52 -10.10 -1.88
CA MET A 83 -15.12 -11.09 -0.88
C MET A 83 -14.50 -10.48 0.39
N SER A 84 -14.33 -9.15 0.43
CA SER A 84 -13.81 -8.41 1.59
C SER A 84 -14.56 -7.11 1.82
N ASN A 85 -14.44 -6.57 3.04
CA ASN A 85 -14.99 -5.27 3.39
C ASN A 85 -13.95 -4.17 3.12
N ARG A 86 -14.17 -3.39 2.07
CA ARG A 86 -13.22 -2.35 1.62
C ARG A 86 -12.98 -1.25 2.63
N TRP A 87 -14.01 -0.86 3.39
CA TRP A 87 -13.84 0.14 4.43
C TRP A 87 -12.87 -0.35 5.51
N GLN A 88 -13.03 -1.60 5.94
CA GLN A 88 -12.14 -2.21 6.93
C GLN A 88 -10.71 -2.38 6.37
N GLU A 89 -10.57 -2.79 5.12
CA GLU A 89 -9.26 -2.89 4.47
C GLU A 89 -8.56 -1.52 4.36
N ALA A 90 -9.29 -0.44 4.04
CA ALA A 90 -8.74 0.91 3.99
C ALA A 90 -8.26 1.38 5.37
N LEU A 91 -9.01 1.07 6.44
CA LEU A 91 -8.61 1.36 7.82
C LEU A 91 -7.39 0.53 8.25
N GLN A 92 -7.31 -0.73 7.84
CA GLN A 92 -6.18 -1.62 8.10
C GLN A 92 -4.90 -1.13 7.40
N ILE A 93 -5.00 -0.73 6.13
CA ILE A 93 -3.86 -0.14 5.40
C ILE A 93 -3.42 1.17 6.08
N LYS A 94 -4.38 2.02 6.45
CA LYS A 94 -4.09 3.26 7.18
C LYS A 94 -3.31 2.98 8.46
N SER A 95 -3.72 1.99 9.27
CA SER A 95 -3.02 1.69 10.52
C SER A 95 -1.59 1.22 10.26
N TRP A 96 -1.36 0.35 9.27
CA TRP A 96 -0.01 -0.08 8.92
C TRP A 96 0.90 1.06 8.48
N VAL A 97 0.38 2.03 7.74
CA VAL A 97 1.16 3.17 7.26
C VAL A 97 1.48 4.13 8.40
N GLN A 98 0.55 4.30 9.34
CA GLN A 98 0.80 5.05 10.57
C GLN A 98 1.89 4.37 11.42
N GLU A 99 1.83 3.05 11.59
CA GLU A 99 2.87 2.27 12.27
C GLU A 99 4.24 2.43 11.60
N ILE A 100 4.30 2.30 10.26
CA ILE A 100 5.52 2.51 9.48
C ILE A 100 6.05 3.95 9.68
N TRP A 101 5.17 4.94 9.68
CA TRP A 101 5.57 6.34 9.86
C TRP A 101 6.14 6.60 11.25
N ASP A 102 5.50 6.06 12.28
CA ASP A 102 5.94 6.17 13.67
C ASP A 102 7.30 5.48 13.87
N ASP A 103 7.50 4.29 13.30
CA ASP A 103 8.79 3.56 13.32
C ASP A 103 9.93 4.34 12.65
N LEU A 104 9.61 5.19 11.67
CA LEU A 104 10.56 6.07 10.98
C LEU A 104 10.83 7.39 11.73
N GLY A 105 10.24 7.56 12.92
CA GLY A 105 10.44 8.71 13.80
C GLY A 105 9.22 9.63 13.95
N GLY A 106 8.08 9.32 13.33
CA GLY A 106 6.82 10.07 13.52
C GLY A 106 6.91 11.57 13.22
N ASP A 107 5.99 12.35 13.79
CA ASP A 107 5.93 13.83 13.62
C ASP A 107 6.81 14.60 14.61
N THR A 108 7.95 14.03 15.06
CA THR A 108 8.88 14.69 16.01
C THR A 108 9.61 15.88 15.42
#